data_AF-A0A9D8I026-F1
#
_entry.id   AF-A0A9D8I026-F1
#
_cell.length_a   1.000
_cell.length_b   1.000
_cell.length_c   1.000
_cell.angle_alpha   90.00
_cell.angle_beta   90.00
_cell.angle_gamma   90.00
#
_symmetry.space_group_name_H-M   'P 1'
#
loop_
_entity.id
_entity.type
_entity.pdbx_description
1 polymer ?
#
loop_
_entity_poly.entity_id
_entity_poly.type
_entity_poly.pdbx_seq_one_letter_code
_entity_poly.pdbx_strand_id
1 'polypeptide(L)'
;MKFLIWLLILGALLWVGRQGHDAWLRVKKAPKDQTTVIRPGAAKSGETPAPAEGPLPGMPESLESGFQNAKSRGPTPLKQWLDQNRRLIRDPRLAAIELDYVVLIGTVNRGEARRVLNELAARLPSDSPVYDRFKKLHDSFR
;
A
#
# COMPACT_ATOMS: atom_id res chain seq x y z
N MET A 1 36.87 -11.96 -21.99
CA MET A 1 35.84 -10.95 -21.65
C MET A 1 34.40 -11.38 -21.99
N LYS A 2 34.15 -12.14 -23.07
CA LYS A 2 32.81 -12.66 -23.44
C LYS A 2 32.13 -13.59 -22.41
N PHE A 3 32.91 -14.37 -21.65
CA PHE A 3 32.38 -15.26 -20.62
C PHE A 3 31.84 -14.53 -19.37
N LEU A 4 32.34 -13.31 -19.09
CA LEU A 4 31.89 -12.49 -17.95
C LEU A 4 30.48 -11.94 -18.17
N ILE A 5 30.15 -11.60 -19.42
CA ILE A 5 28.83 -11.09 -19.82
C ILE A 5 27.79 -12.20 -19.77
N TRP A 6 28.15 -13.42 -20.18
CA TRP A 6 27.27 -14.58 -20.08
C TRP A 6 26.95 -14.95 -18.63
N LEU A 7 27.91 -14.84 -17.72
CA LEU A 7 27.68 -15.06 -16.28
C LEU A 7 26.71 -14.04 -15.68
N LEU A 8 26.78 -12.77 -16.10
CA LEU A 8 25.85 -11.74 -15.66
C LEU A 8 24.43 -11.97 -16.19
N ILE A 9 24.29 -12.40 -17.45
CA ILE A 9 22.98 -12.71 -18.05
C ILE A 9 22.37 -13.96 -17.39
N LEU A 10 23.18 -15.00 -17.12
CA LEU A 10 22.71 -16.18 -16.38
C LEU A 10 22.25 -15.81 -14.97
N GLY A 11 23.02 -14.98 -14.27
CA GLY A 11 22.66 -14.47 -12.94
C GLY A 11 21.36 -13.68 -12.95
N ALA A 12 21.16 -12.81 -13.95
CA ALA A 12 19.94 -12.04 -14.12
C ALA A 12 18.72 -12.93 -14.46
N LEU A 13 18.89 -13.95 -15.31
CA LEU A 13 17.83 -14.91 -15.65
C LEU A 13 17.44 -15.78 -14.45
N LEU A 14 18.41 -16.24 -13.65
CA LEU A 14 18.18 -16.96 -12.40
C LEU A 14 17.46 -16.08 -11.37
N TRP A 15 17.76 -14.78 -11.32
CA TRP A 15 17.10 -13.82 -10.43
C TRP A 15 15.63 -13.60 -10.83
N VAL A 16 15.36 -13.38 -12.12
CA VAL A 16 14.00 -13.15 -12.63
C VAL A 16 13.15 -14.42 -12.49
N GLY A 17 13.72 -15.61 -12.76
CA GLY A 17 13.04 -16.89 -12.59
C GLY A 17 12.64 -17.19 -11.15
N ARG A 18 13.48 -16.81 -10.17
CA ARG A 18 13.16 -16.96 -8.74
C ARG A 18 12.06 -16.00 -8.28
N GLN A 19 12.03 -14.78 -8.82
CA GLN A 19 11.07 -13.76 -8.41
C GLN A 19 9.65 -13.97 -8.98
N GLY A 20 9.52 -14.68 -10.11
CA GLY A 20 8.22 -15.08 -10.67
C GLY A 20 7.52 -16.23 -9.92
N HIS A 21 8.27 -17.08 -9.22
CA HIS A 21 7.70 -18.26 -8.55
C HIS A 21 6.90 -17.89 -7.29
N ASP A 22 7.30 -16.84 -6.57
CA ASP A 22 6.62 -16.38 -5.36
C ASP A 22 5.25 -15.72 -5.65
N ALA A 23 5.09 -15.17 -6.85
CA ALA A 23 3.81 -14.63 -7.32
C ALA A 23 2.84 -15.75 -7.74
N TRP A 24 3.34 -16.85 -8.31
CA TRP A 24 2.51 -17.96 -8.79
C TRP A 24 1.96 -18.85 -7.65
N LEU A 25 2.70 -18.97 -6.54
CA LEU A 25 2.22 -19.71 -5.35
C LEU A 25 1.10 -18.99 -4.59
N ARG A 26 0.95 -17.67 -4.76
CA ARG A 26 -0.12 -16.88 -4.11
C ARG A 26 -1.46 -17.02 -4.84
N VAL A 27 -1.45 -17.21 -6.15
CA VAL A 27 -2.68 -17.40 -6.96
C VAL A 27 -3.24 -18.81 -6.79
N LYS A 28 -2.40 -19.82 -6.51
CA LYS A 28 -2.87 -21.21 -6.27
C LYS A 28 -3.47 -21.47 -4.89
N LYS A 29 -3.32 -20.55 -3.93
CA LYS A 29 -3.94 -20.64 -2.59
C LYS A 29 -5.09 -19.66 -2.40
N ALA A 30 -5.85 -19.37 -3.46
CA ALA A 30 -7.18 -18.79 -3.29
C ALA A 30 -8.19 -19.94 -3.11
N PRO A 31 -8.57 -20.32 -1.87
CA PRO A 31 -9.82 -21.05 -1.69
C PRO A 31 -10.95 -20.16 -2.24
N LYS A 32 -11.70 -20.72 -3.20
CA LYS A 32 -13.01 -20.22 -3.62
C LYS A 32 -13.96 -20.34 -2.43
N ASP A 33 -13.99 -19.39 -1.52
CA ASP A 33 -15.08 -19.26 -0.56
C ASP A 33 -15.11 -17.84 0.00
N GLN A 34 -15.80 -16.94 -0.71
CA GLN A 34 -16.32 -15.74 -0.07
C GLN A 34 -17.76 -15.51 -0.52
N THR A 35 -18.56 -16.57 -0.33
CA THR A 35 -20.01 -16.48 -0.20
C THR A 35 -20.33 -16.62 1.28
N THR A 36 -20.76 -15.51 1.88
CA THR A 36 -21.59 -15.44 3.09
C THR A 36 -20.95 -15.88 4.42
N VAL A 37 -20.95 -14.97 5.40
CA VAL A 37 -21.64 -15.11 6.70
C VAL A 37 -21.17 -13.96 7.59
N ILE A 38 -22.09 -13.05 7.90
CA ILE A 38 -22.00 -12.12 9.02
C ILE A 38 -21.88 -12.97 10.30
N ARG A 39 -20.82 -12.75 11.08
CA ARG A 39 -20.78 -13.22 12.47
C ARG A 39 -20.17 -12.12 13.37
N PRO A 40 -20.93 -11.59 14.35
CA PRO A 40 -20.41 -10.62 15.29
C PRO A 40 -19.64 -11.31 16.43
N GLY A 41 -18.53 -10.70 16.84
CA GLY A 41 -17.89 -10.93 18.12
C GLY A 41 -16.87 -12.08 18.18
N ALA A 42 -15.58 -11.74 18.25
CA ALA A 42 -14.80 -11.84 19.49
C ALA A 42 -13.28 -11.74 19.24
N ALA A 43 -12.67 -10.83 20.00
CA ALA A 43 -11.32 -10.89 20.58
C ALA A 43 -10.07 -10.69 19.71
N LYS A 44 -9.50 -9.48 19.88
CA LYS A 44 -8.10 -9.20 20.26
C LYS A 44 -6.99 -9.91 19.46
N SER A 45 -6.30 -9.16 18.61
CA SER A 45 -4.85 -8.89 18.69
C SER A 45 -4.39 -8.15 17.43
N GLY A 46 -3.71 -7.00 17.60
CA GLY A 46 -2.88 -6.37 16.56
C GLY A 46 -3.62 -5.94 15.30
N GLU A 47 -4.61 -5.05 15.44
CA GLU A 47 -5.35 -4.49 14.32
C GLU A 47 -4.44 -3.55 13.52
N THR A 48 -3.69 -4.14 12.58
CA THR A 48 -3.07 -3.39 11.49
C THR A 48 -4.23 -2.78 10.72
N PRO A 49 -4.39 -1.45 10.67
CA PRO A 49 -5.54 -0.84 10.02
C PRO A 49 -5.57 -1.27 8.55
N ALA A 50 -6.62 -2.01 8.21
CA ALA A 50 -6.81 -2.60 6.90
C ALA A 50 -6.64 -1.53 5.80
N PRO A 51 -6.06 -1.88 4.64
CA PRO A 51 -6.04 -1.03 3.47
C PRO A 51 -7.48 -0.62 3.10
N ALA A 52 -7.71 0.62 2.67
CA ALA A 52 -9.06 1.08 2.35
C ALA A 52 -9.62 0.32 1.13
N GLU A 53 -10.52 -0.63 1.36
CA GLU A 53 -11.18 -1.45 0.34
C GLU A 53 -12.41 -0.72 -0.22
N GLY A 54 -12.19 0.29 -1.05
CA GLY A 54 -13.26 0.98 -1.78
C GLY A 54 -12.74 2.00 -2.78
N PRO A 55 -13.30 2.10 -4.00
CA PRO A 55 -12.92 3.11 -4.98
C PRO A 55 -13.41 4.48 -4.50
N LEU A 56 -12.53 5.23 -3.85
CA LEU A 56 -12.76 6.65 -3.58
C LEU A 56 -12.59 7.43 -4.89
N PRO A 57 -13.58 8.26 -5.29
CA PRO A 57 -13.48 9.06 -6.50
C PRO A 57 -12.35 10.09 -6.38
N GLY A 58 -11.69 10.39 -7.49
CA GLY A 58 -10.64 11.42 -7.52
C GLY A 58 -9.26 10.96 -8.02
N MET A 59 -9.16 9.77 -8.61
CA MET A 59 -7.96 9.34 -9.34
C MET A 59 -8.34 8.71 -10.69
N PRO A 60 -7.63 9.04 -11.78
CA PRO A 60 -7.76 8.35 -13.07
C PRO A 60 -7.47 6.85 -12.95
N GLU A 61 -8.25 6.01 -13.63
CA GLU A 61 -8.04 4.55 -13.62
C GLU A 61 -6.64 4.15 -14.11
N SER A 62 -6.04 4.93 -15.01
CA SER A 62 -4.67 4.72 -15.48
C SER A 62 -3.64 4.73 -14.34
N LEU A 63 -3.85 5.57 -13.32
CA LEU A 63 -2.97 5.72 -12.17
C LEU A 63 -3.18 4.61 -11.12
N GLU A 64 -4.34 3.95 -11.12
CA GLU A 64 -4.63 2.85 -10.19
C GLU A 64 -3.66 1.69 -10.39
N SER A 65 -3.37 1.33 -11.64
CA SER A 65 -2.42 0.26 -11.96
C SER A 65 -1.00 0.56 -11.42
N GLY A 66 -0.53 1.79 -11.57
CA GLY A 66 0.76 2.25 -11.05
C GLY A 66 0.79 2.29 -9.52
N PHE A 67 -0.29 2.75 -8.90
CA PHE A 67 -0.46 2.76 -7.45
C PHE A 67 -0.38 1.35 -6.87
N GLN A 68 -1.15 0.40 -7.40
CA GLN A 68 -1.18 -0.98 -6.90
C GLN A 68 0.17 -1.68 -7.10
N ASN A 69 0.84 -1.40 -8.22
CA ASN A 69 2.18 -1.90 -8.47
C ASN A 69 3.19 -1.32 -7.46
N ALA A 70 3.14 -0.02 -7.19
CA ALA A 70 4.03 0.61 -6.22
C ALA A 70 3.77 0.14 -4.78
N LYS A 71 2.49 0.04 -4.39
CA LYS A 71 2.03 -0.46 -3.08
C LYS A 71 2.50 -1.90 -2.83
N SER A 72 2.38 -2.78 -3.82
CA SER A 72 2.81 -4.18 -3.69
C SER A 72 4.33 -4.35 -3.57
N ARG A 73 5.12 -3.38 -4.06
CA ARG A 73 6.59 -3.35 -3.92
C ARG A 73 7.07 -2.76 -2.59
N GLY A 74 6.19 -2.12 -1.82
CA GLY A 74 6.47 -1.63 -0.47
C GLY A 74 6.52 -0.10 -0.34
N PRO A 75 7.02 0.41 0.80
CA PRO A 75 6.89 1.83 1.13
C PRO A 75 7.75 2.74 0.23
N THR A 76 9.01 2.40 -0.04
CA THR A 76 9.89 3.26 -0.85
C THR A 76 9.36 3.49 -2.27
N PRO A 77 8.96 2.45 -3.03
CA PRO A 77 8.38 2.63 -4.36
C PRO A 77 7.04 3.38 -4.32
N LEU A 78 6.22 3.15 -3.28
CA LEU A 78 4.96 3.88 -3.11
C LEU A 78 5.20 5.37 -2.86
N LYS A 79 6.21 5.74 -2.06
CA LYS A 79 6.60 7.14 -1.85
C LYS A 79 7.03 7.81 -3.16
N GLN A 80 7.90 7.15 -3.93
CA GLN A 80 8.34 7.68 -5.22
C GLN A 80 7.17 7.88 -6.20
N TRP A 81 6.24 6.92 -6.24
CA TRP A 81 5.04 7.04 -7.05
C TRP A 81 4.14 8.20 -6.57
N LEU A 82 3.99 8.36 -5.25
CA LEU A 82 3.26 9.49 -4.65
C LEU A 82 3.90 10.81 -5.06
N ASP A 83 5.21 10.98 -4.91
CA ASP A 83 5.90 12.23 -5.24
C ASP A 83 5.72 12.65 -6.71
N GLN A 84 5.65 11.68 -7.62
CA GLN A 84 5.42 11.92 -9.05
C GLN A 84 3.96 12.26 -9.38
N ASN A 85 3.00 11.65 -8.69
CA ASN A 85 1.58 11.69 -9.07
C ASN A 85 0.72 12.56 -8.13
N ARG A 86 1.26 13.02 -6.99
CA ARG A 86 0.53 13.78 -5.96
C ARG A 86 -0.16 15.02 -6.49
N ARG A 87 0.38 15.68 -7.51
CA ARG A 87 -0.23 16.87 -8.14
C ARG A 87 -1.46 16.54 -9.00
N LEU A 88 -1.56 15.29 -9.45
CA LEU A 88 -2.63 14.82 -10.34
C LEU A 88 -3.81 14.21 -9.56
N ILE A 89 -3.63 13.95 -8.26
CA ILE A 89 -4.62 13.30 -7.40
C ILE A 89 -5.15 14.33 -6.41
N ARG A 90 -6.46 14.44 -6.31
CA ARG A 90 -7.11 15.33 -5.35
C ARG A 90 -7.55 14.55 -4.11
N ASP A 91 -7.72 15.27 -3.00
CA ASP A 91 -8.41 14.74 -1.83
C ASP A 91 -9.88 14.47 -2.19
N PRO A 92 -10.53 13.42 -1.64
CA PRO A 92 -10.09 12.56 -0.53
C PRO A 92 -9.20 11.37 -0.95
N ARG A 93 -9.01 11.11 -2.25
CA ARG A 93 -8.27 9.95 -2.75
C ARG A 93 -6.78 10.04 -2.43
N LEU A 94 -6.18 11.21 -2.55
CA LEU A 94 -4.77 11.42 -2.18
C LEU A 94 -4.53 11.06 -0.71
N ALA A 95 -5.35 11.58 0.21
CA ALA A 95 -5.28 11.22 1.63
C ALA A 95 -5.43 9.71 1.87
N ALA A 96 -6.33 9.02 1.16
CA ALA A 96 -6.47 7.57 1.28
C ALA A 96 -5.17 6.81 0.95
N ILE A 97 -4.49 7.24 -0.11
CA ILE A 97 -3.23 6.63 -0.55
C ILE A 97 -2.09 6.93 0.43
N GLU A 98 -2.01 8.16 0.95
CA GLU A 98 -1.02 8.51 1.96
C GLU A 98 -1.24 7.73 3.26
N LEU A 99 -2.50 7.47 3.66
CA LEU A 99 -2.80 6.57 4.78
C LEU A 99 -2.35 5.12 4.51
N ASP A 100 -2.51 4.62 3.28
CA ASP A 100 -1.96 3.31 2.90
C ASP A 100 -0.43 3.30 3.00
N TYR A 101 0.24 4.37 2.59
CA TYR A 101 1.68 4.52 2.78
C TYR A 101 2.07 4.51 4.26
N VAL A 102 1.33 5.21 5.12
CA VAL A 102 1.54 5.22 6.58
C VAL A 102 1.47 3.82 7.17
N VAL A 103 0.51 2.99 6.75
CA VAL A 103 0.40 1.58 7.19
C VAL A 103 1.65 0.80 6.81
N LEU A 104 2.14 0.99 5.58
CA LEU A 104 3.32 0.27 5.08
C LEU A 104 4.60 0.72 5.77
N ILE A 105 4.85 2.04 5.87
CA ILE A 105 6.08 2.57 6.44
C ILE A 105 6.09 2.48 7.96
N GLY A 106 4.93 2.49 8.63
CA GLY A 106 4.84 2.48 10.09
C GLY A 106 5.48 1.25 10.76
N THR A 107 5.60 0.13 10.04
CA THR A 107 6.30 -1.07 10.52
C THR A 107 7.83 -0.94 10.45
N VAL A 108 8.35 -0.07 9.60
CA VAL A 108 9.80 0.14 9.35
C VAL A 108 10.31 1.41 10.01
N ASN A 109 9.56 2.51 9.86
CA ASN A 109 9.90 3.82 10.38
C ASN A 109 8.64 4.53 10.90
N ARG A 110 8.46 4.43 12.22
CA ARG A 110 7.35 5.05 12.94
C ARG A 110 7.39 6.58 12.92
N GLY A 111 8.59 7.17 12.86
CA GLY A 111 8.77 8.62 12.81
C GLY A 111 8.25 9.22 11.50
N GLU A 112 8.55 8.57 10.38
CA GLU A 112 8.06 8.97 9.06
C GLU A 112 6.53 8.81 8.95
N ALA A 113 5.98 7.71 9.47
CA ALA A 113 4.53 7.53 9.55
C ALA A 113 3.83 8.68 10.30
N ARG A 114 4.41 9.09 11.44
CA ARG A 114 3.89 10.22 12.23
C ARG A 114 4.01 11.55 11.51
N ARG A 115 5.13 11.80 10.81
CA ARG A 115 5.32 13.01 10.00
C ARG A 115 4.21 13.14 8.96
N VAL A 116 3.95 12.08 8.20
CA VAL A 116 2.90 12.06 7.18
C VAL A 116 1.52 12.26 7.81
N LEU A 117 1.21 11.57 8.92
CA LEU A 117 -0.07 11.76 9.62
C LEU A 117 -0.27 13.21 10.09
N ASN A 118 0.76 13.88 10.58
CA ASN A 118 0.66 15.29 10.97
C ASN A 118 0.40 16.21 9.76
N GLU A 119 1.00 15.91 8.61
CA GLU A 119 0.73 16.62 7.36
C GLU A 119 -0.70 16.40 6.86
N LEU A 120 -1.25 15.19 7.02
CA LEU A 120 -2.67 14.93 6.75
C LEU A 120 -3.57 15.69 7.71
N ALA A 121 -3.23 15.77 9.00
CA ALA A 121 -4.04 16.47 10.00
C ALA A 121 -4.29 17.94 9.64
N ALA A 122 -3.32 18.60 9.00
CA ALA A 122 -3.43 20.00 8.61
C ALA A 122 -4.33 20.24 7.38
N ARG A 123 -4.53 19.21 6.54
CA ARG A 123 -5.25 19.34 5.24
C ARG A 123 -6.55 18.57 5.16
N LEU A 124 -6.75 17.57 6.03
CA LEU A 124 -7.87 16.66 5.97
C LEU A 124 -9.05 17.19 6.81
N PRO A 125 -10.18 17.57 6.20
CA PRO A 125 -11.35 18.01 6.96
C PRO A 125 -11.97 16.83 7.70
N SER A 126 -12.60 17.12 8.85
CA SER A 126 -13.29 16.13 9.68
C SER A 126 -14.47 15.45 8.98
N ASP A 127 -15.03 16.07 7.93
CA ASP A 127 -16.11 15.54 7.10
C ASP A 127 -15.60 14.60 5.98
N SER A 128 -14.29 14.36 5.91
CA SER A 128 -13.72 13.49 4.89
C SER A 128 -14.09 12.02 5.12
N PRO A 129 -14.42 11.24 4.06
CA PRO A 129 -14.75 9.83 4.19
C PRO A 129 -13.58 8.97 4.71
N VAL A 130 -12.35 9.50 4.68
CA VAL A 130 -11.17 8.81 5.21
C VAL A 130 -10.75 9.30 6.61
N TYR A 131 -11.49 10.24 7.20
CA TYR A 131 -11.15 10.86 8.47
C TYR A 131 -11.13 9.85 9.63
N ASP A 132 -12.10 8.93 9.69
CA ASP A 132 -12.14 7.90 10.74
C ASP A 132 -10.91 6.99 10.71
N ARG A 133 -10.45 6.62 9.52
CA ARG A 133 -9.25 5.81 9.35
C ARG A 133 -8.00 6.61 9.72
N PHE A 134 -7.93 7.87 9.31
CA PHE A 134 -6.87 8.78 9.71
C PHE A 134 -6.77 8.88 11.24
N LYS A 135 -7.91 9.08 11.94
CA LYS A 135 -7.96 9.19 13.40
C LYS A 135 -7.43 7.92 14.08
N LYS A 136 -7.91 6.74 13.67
CA LYS A 136 -7.43 5.45 14.21
C LYS A 136 -5.92 5.28 14.05
N LEU A 137 -5.40 5.64 12.88
CA LEU A 137 -3.97 5.59 12.58
C LEU A 137 -3.19 6.60 13.42
N HIS A 138 -3.67 7.84 13.48
CA HIS A 138 -3.05 8.90 14.27
C HIS A 138 -2.94 8.53 15.75
N ASP A 139 -3.99 7.97 16.33
CA ASP A 139 -4.00 7.52 17.72
C ASP A 139 -3.05 6.33 17.94
N SER A 140 -2.95 5.41 16.97
CA SER A 140 -2.04 4.25 17.05
C SER A 140 -0.56 4.64 17.02
N PHE A 141 -0.23 5.75 16.34
CA PHE A 141 1.14 6.23 16.16
C PHE A 141 1.53 7.39 17.10
N ARG A 142 0.60 7.82 17.97
CA ARG A 142 0.79 8.88 18.96
C ARG A 142 1.93 8.59 19.94
#